data_AF-A0A7J0FBK9-F1
#
_entry.id   AF-A0A7J0FBK9-F1
#
_cell.length_a   1.000
_cell.length_b   1.000
_cell.length_c   1.000
_cell.angle_alpha   90.00
_cell.angle_beta   90.00
_cell.angle_gamma   90.00
#
_symmetry.space_group_name_H-M   'P 1'
#
loop_
_entity.id
_entity.type
_entity.pdbx_description
1 polymer ?
#
loop_
_entity_poly.entity_id
_entity_poly.type
_entity_poly.pdbx_seq_one_letter_code
_entity_poly.pdbx_strand_id
1 'polypeptide(L)'
;MVTDILMQMGLILVSVFMFLLIYNVPQKAFAKLRSYRNKTATQSKRHFVLGAQLLSQAQSEAAQSESRSALAQSAAEEADKSIALDPHDAAAHILKALALDLQGFRTSALDSIDVALSPIAKKSLSSEEKGDALFKRAELKMGLSEQVDSAIADLVESVKLRSDNARVYGVLGECYEKKGLVEEAKKAYEEAVRVEPKWKVAREALERLGSVAN
;
A
#
# COMPACT_ATOMS: atom_id res chain seq x y z
N MET A 1 -67.88 21.03 11.12
CA MET A 1 -67.27 21.43 12.40
C MET A 1 -66.61 20.26 13.13
N VAL A 2 -67.35 19.25 13.62
CA VAL A 2 -66.73 18.11 14.35
C VAL A 2 -65.85 17.24 13.44
N THR A 3 -66.29 17.00 12.20
CA THR A 3 -65.55 16.25 11.17
C THR A 3 -64.26 16.95 10.73
N ASP A 4 -64.27 18.28 10.61
CA ASP A 4 -63.09 19.07 10.22
C ASP A 4 -62.01 19.06 11.31
N ILE A 5 -62.43 19.15 12.58
CA ILE A 5 -61.55 19.05 13.75
C ILE A 5 -60.94 17.64 13.82
N LEU A 6 -61.72 16.59 13.55
CA LEU A 6 -61.22 15.20 13.48
C LEU A 6 -60.16 15.01 12.39
N MET A 7 -60.36 15.59 11.20
CA MET A 7 -59.40 15.54 10.09
C MET A 7 -58.11 16.30 10.42
N GLN A 8 -58.20 17.47 11.04
CA GLN A 8 -57.03 18.25 11.48
C GLN A 8 -56.23 17.51 12.56
N MET A 9 -56.91 16.89 13.52
CA MET A 9 -56.24 16.08 14.56
C MET A 9 -55.54 14.86 13.96
N GLY A 10 -56.14 14.22 12.95
CA GLY A 10 -55.52 13.12 12.22
C GLY A 10 -54.23 13.54 11.50
N LEU A 11 -54.24 14.68 10.81
CA LEU A 11 -53.06 15.21 10.12
C LEU A 11 -51.93 15.57 11.08
N ILE A 12 -52.26 16.17 12.23
CA ILE A 12 -51.27 16.50 13.26
C ILE A 12 -50.65 15.21 13.83
N LEU A 13 -51.46 14.18 14.11
CA LEU A 13 -50.97 12.90 14.61
C LEU A 13 -50.03 12.20 13.62
N VAL A 14 -50.35 12.24 12.32
CA VAL A 14 -49.48 11.71 11.25
C VAL A 14 -48.17 12.50 11.17
N SER A 15 -48.23 13.84 11.27
CA SER A 15 -47.02 14.68 11.24
C SER A 15 -46.10 14.44 12.44
N VAL A 16 -46.66 14.29 13.65
CA VAL A 16 -45.91 13.95 14.86
C VAL A 16 -45.33 12.54 14.76
N PHE A 17 -46.09 11.58 14.22
CA PHE A 17 -45.60 10.22 13.99
C PHE A 17 -44.46 10.19 12.97
N MET A 18 -44.58 10.92 11.86
CA MET A 18 -43.50 11.06 10.87
C MET A 18 -42.27 11.74 11.48
N PHE A 19 -42.47 12.79 12.26
CA PHE A 19 -41.39 13.50 12.95
C PHE A 19 -40.65 12.58 13.93
N LEU A 20 -41.37 11.77 14.71
CA LEU A 20 -40.78 10.78 15.62
C LEU A 20 -40.03 9.68 14.87
N LEU A 21 -40.54 9.22 13.72
CA LEU A 21 -39.83 8.27 12.86
C LEU A 21 -38.54 8.87 12.27
N ILE A 22 -38.61 10.12 11.79
CA ILE A 22 -37.47 10.83 11.21
C ILE A 22 -36.40 11.15 12.27
N TYR A 23 -36.75 11.38 13.54
CA TYR A 23 -35.76 11.76 14.55
C TYR A 23 -35.15 10.58 15.32
N ASN A 24 -35.93 9.52 15.60
CA ASN A 24 -35.51 8.42 16.49
C ASN A 24 -34.85 7.24 15.76
N VAL A 25 -35.23 6.99 14.49
CA VAL A 25 -34.68 5.90 13.66
C VAL A 25 -33.27 6.20 13.14
N PRO A 26 -32.91 7.40 12.65
CA PRO A 26 -31.57 7.62 12.11
C PRO A 26 -30.50 7.42 13.17
N GLN A 27 -30.64 7.95 14.39
CA GLN A 27 -29.57 7.85 15.40
C GLN A 27 -29.24 6.39 15.76
N LYS A 28 -30.24 5.53 15.94
CA LYS A 28 -30.04 4.11 16.26
C LYS A 28 -29.51 3.33 15.05
N ALA A 29 -30.00 3.64 13.84
CA ALA A 29 -29.51 3.03 12.61
C ALA A 29 -28.04 3.43 12.32
N PHE A 30 -27.70 4.72 12.48
CA PHE A 30 -26.34 5.23 12.36
C PHE A 30 -25.42 4.68 13.45
N ALA A 31 -25.89 4.52 14.69
CA ALA A 31 -25.12 3.89 15.76
C ALA A 31 -24.82 2.41 15.47
N LYS A 32 -25.82 1.64 14.98
CA LYS A 32 -25.62 0.25 14.56
C LYS A 32 -24.70 0.14 13.35
N LEU A 33 -24.85 1.01 12.35
CA LEU A 33 -24.00 1.06 11.17
C LEU A 33 -22.54 1.39 11.56
N ARG A 34 -22.34 2.38 12.44
CA ARG A 34 -21.03 2.74 13.00
C ARG A 34 -20.43 1.56 13.80
N SER A 35 -21.22 0.88 14.62
CA SER A 35 -20.77 -0.29 15.38
C SER A 35 -20.37 -1.46 14.46
N TYR A 36 -21.13 -1.71 13.41
CA TYR A 36 -20.82 -2.75 12.42
C TYR A 36 -19.53 -2.40 11.67
N ARG A 37 -19.41 -1.17 11.16
CA ARG A 37 -18.20 -0.68 10.47
C ARG A 37 -16.96 -0.73 11.38
N ASN A 38 -17.10 -0.41 12.66
CA ASN A 38 -15.98 -0.50 13.60
C ASN A 38 -15.57 -1.97 13.86
N LYS A 39 -16.53 -2.89 13.89
CA LYS A 39 -16.25 -4.33 14.03
C LYS A 39 -15.52 -4.87 12.81
N THR A 40 -15.97 -4.53 11.60
CA THR A 40 -15.31 -4.96 10.35
C THR A 40 -13.92 -4.34 10.22
N ALA A 41 -13.75 -3.05 10.54
CA ALA A 41 -12.44 -2.41 10.54
C ALA A 41 -11.47 -3.04 11.55
N THR A 42 -11.97 -3.43 12.73
CA THR A 42 -11.14 -4.14 13.73
C THR A 42 -10.75 -5.53 13.25
N GLN A 43 -11.67 -6.24 12.59
CA GLN A 43 -11.40 -7.55 12.02
C GLN A 43 -10.40 -7.48 10.86
N SER A 44 -10.56 -6.51 9.95
CA SER A 44 -9.61 -6.22 8.87
C SER A 44 -8.20 -6.02 9.43
N LYS A 45 -8.04 -5.15 10.45
CA LYS A 45 -6.74 -4.92 11.09
C LYS A 45 -6.14 -6.18 11.72
N ARG A 46 -6.96 -7.08 12.28
CA ARG A 46 -6.46 -8.36 12.81
C ARG A 46 -5.89 -9.23 11.70
N HIS A 47 -6.61 -9.39 10.61
CA HIS A 47 -6.14 -10.15 9.44
C HIS A 47 -4.88 -9.51 8.85
N PHE A 48 -4.83 -8.19 8.73
CA PHE A 48 -3.62 -7.48 8.32
C PHE A 48 -2.41 -7.78 9.22
N VAL A 49 -2.57 -7.69 10.55
CA VAL A 49 -1.47 -7.96 11.50
C VAL A 49 -1.00 -9.42 11.41
N LEU A 50 -1.93 -10.38 11.32
CA LEU A 50 -1.59 -11.79 11.16
C LEU A 50 -0.84 -12.03 9.84
N GLY A 51 -1.32 -11.48 8.73
CA GLY A 51 -0.65 -11.59 7.45
C GLY A 51 0.73 -10.93 7.45
N ALA A 52 0.90 -9.78 8.11
CA ALA A 52 2.20 -9.13 8.26
C ALA A 52 3.19 -9.95 9.10
N GLN A 53 2.71 -10.63 10.15
CA GLN A 53 3.53 -11.56 10.94
C GLN A 53 3.98 -12.76 10.09
N LEU A 54 3.06 -13.37 9.34
CA LEU A 54 3.37 -14.46 8.42
C LEU A 54 4.36 -14.04 7.34
N LEU A 55 4.20 -12.85 6.77
CA LEU A 55 5.15 -12.28 5.82
C LEU A 55 6.54 -12.12 6.43
N SER A 56 6.62 -11.56 7.64
CA SER A 56 7.88 -11.41 8.36
C SER A 56 8.56 -12.76 8.63
N GLN A 57 7.79 -13.79 8.99
CA GLN A 57 8.31 -15.15 9.15
C GLN A 57 8.82 -15.70 7.81
N ALA A 58 8.05 -15.57 6.74
CA ALA A 58 8.45 -16.00 5.40
C ALA A 58 9.77 -15.35 4.96
N GLN A 59 9.98 -14.07 5.28
CA GLN A 59 11.22 -13.37 4.95
C GLN A 59 12.44 -13.90 5.69
N SER A 60 12.26 -14.42 6.92
CA SER A 60 13.33 -15.02 7.72
C SER A 60 13.70 -16.44 7.29
N GLU A 61 12.82 -17.11 6.54
CA GLU A 61 13.06 -18.44 6.00
C GLU A 61 13.96 -18.41 4.74
N ALA A 62 14.66 -19.52 4.50
CA ALA A 62 15.52 -19.65 3.32
C ALA A 62 14.74 -19.44 2.01
N ALA A 63 15.35 -18.77 1.03
CA ALA A 63 14.68 -18.31 -0.19
C ALA A 63 14.01 -19.41 -1.03
N GLN A 64 14.47 -20.67 -0.92
CA GLN A 64 13.92 -21.83 -1.64
C GLN A 64 13.20 -22.82 -0.71
N SER A 65 12.92 -22.42 0.53
CA SER A 65 12.21 -23.28 1.48
C SER A 65 10.73 -23.39 1.10
N GLU A 66 10.19 -24.61 1.12
CA GLU A 66 8.74 -24.84 1.01
C GLU A 66 7.97 -24.09 2.11
N SER A 67 8.57 -23.98 3.31
CA SER A 67 8.04 -23.19 4.42
C SER A 67 7.86 -21.71 4.05
N ARG A 68 8.84 -21.11 3.35
CA ARG A 68 8.76 -19.72 2.89
C ARG A 68 7.58 -19.51 1.96
N SER A 69 7.41 -20.42 1.00
CA SER A 69 6.31 -20.37 0.04
C SER A 69 4.95 -20.49 0.74
N ALA A 70 4.81 -21.47 1.64
CA ALA A 70 3.58 -21.70 2.40
C ALA A 70 3.21 -20.51 3.31
N LEU A 71 4.19 -19.91 3.99
CA LEU A 71 3.99 -18.72 4.83
C LEU A 71 3.62 -17.49 3.99
N ALA A 72 4.29 -17.29 2.84
CA ALA A 72 3.95 -16.20 1.94
C ALA A 72 2.55 -16.37 1.34
N GLN A 73 2.14 -17.59 1.00
CA GLN A 73 0.78 -17.89 0.57
C GLN A 73 -0.23 -17.57 1.67
N SER A 74 0.02 -18.03 2.90
CA SER A 74 -0.83 -17.74 4.05
C SER A 74 -0.94 -16.23 4.32
N ALA A 75 0.16 -15.48 4.17
CA ALA A 75 0.15 -14.02 4.28
C ALA A 75 -0.72 -13.36 3.21
N ALA A 76 -0.70 -13.85 1.97
CA ALA A 76 -1.56 -13.35 0.90
C ALA A 76 -3.05 -13.63 1.18
N GLU A 77 -3.38 -14.81 1.71
CA GLU A 77 -4.75 -15.16 2.09
C GLU A 77 -5.29 -14.28 3.23
N GLU A 78 -4.46 -14.00 4.24
CA GLU A 78 -4.83 -13.06 5.31
C GLU A 78 -4.98 -11.62 4.79
N ALA A 79 -4.15 -11.22 3.82
CA ALA A 79 -4.32 -9.94 3.14
C ALA A 79 -5.65 -9.89 2.37
N ASP A 80 -6.05 -10.96 1.67
CA ASP A 80 -7.33 -11.05 0.97
C ASP A 80 -8.53 -10.95 1.92
N LYS A 81 -8.47 -11.60 3.09
CA LYS A 81 -9.48 -11.45 4.14
C LYS A 81 -9.56 -10.02 4.65
N SER A 82 -8.42 -9.35 4.80
CA SER A 82 -8.38 -7.92 5.17
C SER A 82 -9.02 -7.03 4.10
N ILE A 83 -8.66 -7.23 2.83
CA ILE A 83 -9.19 -6.49 1.67
C ILE A 83 -10.70 -6.69 1.54
N ALA A 84 -11.21 -7.91 1.77
CA ALA A 84 -12.64 -8.18 1.72
C ALA A 84 -13.44 -7.39 2.77
N LEU A 85 -12.82 -7.05 3.90
CA LEU A 85 -13.43 -6.29 5.00
C LEU A 85 -13.23 -4.78 4.88
N ASP A 86 -12.09 -4.34 4.34
CA ASP A 86 -11.79 -2.94 4.03
C ASP A 86 -11.05 -2.82 2.68
N PRO A 87 -11.77 -2.76 1.55
CA PRO A 87 -11.16 -2.73 0.22
C PRO A 87 -10.37 -1.46 -0.10
N HIS A 88 -10.57 -0.40 0.69
CA HIS A 88 -9.97 0.90 0.47
C HIS A 88 -8.73 1.14 1.33
N ASP A 89 -8.35 0.18 2.17
CA ASP A 89 -7.09 0.26 2.90
C ASP A 89 -5.93 -0.19 2.02
N ALA A 90 -5.07 0.76 1.64
CA ALA A 90 -3.87 0.47 0.87
C ALA A 90 -2.90 -0.49 1.57
N ALA A 91 -2.84 -0.50 2.91
CA ALA A 91 -1.90 -1.34 3.64
C ALA A 91 -2.14 -2.84 3.37
N ALA A 92 -3.40 -3.26 3.27
CA ALA A 92 -3.76 -4.64 2.97
C ALA A 92 -3.36 -5.05 1.54
N HIS A 93 -3.51 -4.13 0.57
CA HIS A 93 -3.04 -4.36 -0.81
C HIS A 93 -1.51 -4.39 -0.91
N ILE A 94 -0.80 -3.54 -0.16
CA ILE A 94 0.68 -3.60 -0.06
C ILE A 94 1.11 -4.95 0.52
N LEU A 95 0.49 -5.40 1.61
CA LEU A 95 0.80 -6.69 2.22
C LEU A 95 0.63 -7.84 1.22
N LYS A 96 -0.47 -7.83 0.44
CA LYS A 96 -0.69 -8.81 -0.63
C LYS A 96 0.40 -8.73 -1.70
N ALA A 97 0.76 -7.52 -2.15
CA ALA A 97 1.83 -7.31 -3.13
C ALA A 97 3.17 -7.90 -2.66
N LEU A 98 3.54 -7.65 -1.41
CA LEU A 98 4.78 -8.18 -0.81
C LEU A 98 4.74 -9.72 -0.73
N ALA A 99 3.62 -10.29 -0.33
CA ALA A 99 3.44 -11.73 -0.23
C ALA A 99 3.50 -12.42 -1.61
N LEU A 100 2.93 -11.81 -2.65
CA LEU A 100 2.97 -12.31 -4.02
C LEU A 100 4.37 -12.21 -4.64
N ASP A 101 5.10 -11.12 -4.36
CA ASP A 101 6.49 -10.95 -4.81
C ASP A 101 7.40 -12.02 -4.19
N LEU A 102 7.21 -12.33 -2.90
CA LEU A 102 7.93 -13.43 -2.24
C LEU A 102 7.66 -14.80 -2.87
N GLN A 103 6.47 -15.01 -3.43
CA GLN A 103 6.10 -16.21 -4.18
C GLN A 103 6.61 -16.20 -5.62
N GLY A 104 7.18 -15.08 -6.09
CA GLY A 104 7.63 -14.90 -7.47
C GLY A 104 6.53 -14.47 -8.45
N PHE A 105 5.30 -14.24 -7.99
CA PHE A 105 4.18 -13.76 -8.81
C PHE A 105 4.25 -12.24 -9.03
N ARG A 106 5.31 -11.80 -9.72
CA ARG A 106 5.66 -10.38 -9.89
C ARG A 106 4.56 -9.55 -10.56
N THR A 107 3.86 -10.09 -11.56
CA THR A 107 2.75 -9.38 -12.23
C THR A 107 1.59 -9.17 -11.26
N SER A 108 1.15 -10.21 -10.56
CA SER A 108 0.07 -10.11 -9.56
C SER A 108 0.43 -9.20 -8.39
N ALA A 109 1.71 -9.17 -8.01
CA ALA A 109 2.24 -8.24 -7.02
C ALA A 109 2.15 -6.79 -7.51
N LEU A 110 2.47 -6.55 -8.79
CA LEU A 110 2.36 -5.23 -9.42
C LEU A 110 0.90 -4.76 -9.48
N ASP A 111 -0.03 -5.64 -9.84
CA ASP A 111 -1.45 -5.30 -9.83
C ASP A 111 -1.92 -4.88 -8.42
N SER A 112 -1.48 -5.60 -7.39
CA SER A 112 -1.85 -5.31 -6.00
C SER A 112 -1.26 -3.97 -5.52
N ILE A 113 -0.01 -3.65 -5.86
CA ILE A 113 0.61 -2.37 -5.47
C ILE A 113 -0.02 -1.19 -6.23
N ASP A 114 -0.44 -1.39 -7.49
CA ASP A 114 -1.15 -0.35 -8.25
C ASP A 114 -2.52 -0.03 -7.65
N VAL A 115 -3.23 -1.04 -7.13
CA VAL A 115 -4.46 -0.82 -6.36
C VAL A 115 -4.18 -0.02 -5.09
N ALA A 116 -3.11 -0.36 -4.35
CA ALA A 116 -2.71 0.39 -3.16
C ALA A 116 -2.40 1.87 -3.44
N LEU A 117 -1.80 2.16 -4.60
CA LEU A 117 -1.46 3.51 -5.05
C LEU A 117 -2.58 4.22 -5.83
N SER A 118 -3.76 3.59 -5.96
CA SER A 118 -4.93 4.20 -6.59
C SER A 118 -5.42 5.45 -5.82
N PRO A 119 -6.13 6.40 -6.46
CA PRO A 119 -6.60 7.62 -5.80
C PRO A 119 -7.49 7.40 -4.58
N ILE A 120 -8.14 6.24 -4.49
CA ILE A 120 -9.02 5.88 -3.37
C ILE A 120 -8.19 5.30 -2.23
N ALA A 121 -7.37 4.27 -2.50
CA ALA A 121 -6.66 3.56 -1.47
C ALA A 121 -5.49 4.36 -0.89
N LYS A 122 -4.75 5.12 -1.72
CA LYS A 122 -3.57 5.88 -1.28
C LYS A 122 -3.88 6.94 -0.22
N LYS A 123 -5.16 7.28 0.00
CA LYS A 123 -5.59 8.20 1.06
C LYS A 123 -5.37 7.61 2.47
N SER A 124 -5.32 6.29 2.62
CA SER A 124 -5.02 5.66 3.92
C SER A 124 -3.53 5.68 4.28
N LEU A 125 -2.65 5.93 3.30
CA LEU A 125 -1.20 5.96 3.51
C LEU A 125 -0.70 7.33 3.97
N SER A 126 0.24 7.31 4.92
CA SER A 126 1.13 8.43 5.24
C SER A 126 2.06 8.76 4.06
N SER A 127 2.73 9.91 4.11
CA SER A 127 3.71 10.29 3.09
C SER A 127 4.85 9.29 2.98
N GLU A 128 5.34 8.81 4.12
CA GLU A 128 6.41 7.79 4.19
C GLU A 128 5.94 6.48 3.56
N GLU A 129 4.79 5.94 3.98
CA GLU A 129 4.25 4.69 3.42
C GLU A 129 3.97 4.78 1.90
N LYS A 130 3.58 5.96 1.39
CA LYS A 130 3.49 6.20 -0.06
C LYS A 130 4.85 6.08 -0.73
N GLY A 131 5.90 6.66 -0.13
CA GLY A 131 7.27 6.53 -0.61
C GLY A 131 7.70 5.06 -0.69
N ASP A 132 7.37 4.26 0.32
CA ASP A 132 7.66 2.82 0.39
C ASP A 132 6.91 2.03 -0.67
N ALA A 133 5.62 2.32 -0.85
CA ALA A 133 4.80 1.68 -1.87
C ALA A 133 5.30 2.02 -3.30
N LEU A 134 5.68 3.27 -3.56
CA LEU A 134 6.27 3.68 -4.84
C LEU A 134 7.61 2.99 -5.07
N PHE A 135 8.46 2.93 -4.05
CA PHE A 135 9.72 2.18 -4.11
C PHE A 135 9.47 0.70 -4.45
N LYS A 136 8.50 0.06 -3.77
CA LYS A 136 8.16 -1.33 -4.04
C LYS A 136 7.64 -1.54 -5.46
N ARG A 137 6.81 -0.63 -5.96
CA ARG A 137 6.32 -0.66 -7.34
C ARG A 137 7.47 -0.54 -8.33
N ALA A 138 8.42 0.34 -8.09
CA ALA A 138 9.61 0.47 -8.93
C ALA A 138 10.44 -0.82 -8.96
N GLU A 139 10.68 -1.45 -7.80
CA GLU A 139 11.39 -2.75 -7.73
C GLU A 139 10.68 -3.82 -8.58
N LEU A 140 9.34 -3.87 -8.52
CA LEU A 140 8.52 -4.81 -9.30
C LEU A 140 8.63 -4.53 -10.79
N LYS A 141 8.50 -3.27 -11.21
CA LYS A 141 8.65 -2.82 -12.59
C LYS A 141 10.04 -3.08 -13.14
N MET A 142 11.10 -2.89 -12.37
CA MET A 142 12.47 -3.12 -12.84
C MET A 142 12.77 -4.55 -13.26
N GLY A 143 12.17 -5.55 -12.61
CA GLY A 143 12.29 -6.94 -13.04
C GLY A 143 11.41 -7.29 -14.24
N LEU A 144 10.55 -6.38 -14.69
CA LEU A 144 9.81 -6.45 -15.94
C LEU A 144 10.50 -5.49 -16.93
N SER A 145 11.49 -5.97 -17.67
CA SER A 145 12.48 -5.19 -18.44
C SER A 145 11.97 -4.02 -19.30
N GLU A 146 10.67 -3.96 -19.62
CA GLU A 146 10.04 -2.90 -20.42
C GLU A 146 9.65 -1.64 -19.62
N GLN A 147 9.80 -1.62 -18.28
CA GLN A 147 9.23 -0.56 -17.43
C GLN A 147 10.26 0.30 -16.68
N VAL A 148 11.51 0.36 -17.13
CA VAL A 148 12.59 1.11 -16.45
C VAL A 148 12.26 2.60 -16.30
N ASP A 149 11.70 3.25 -17.32
CA ASP A 149 11.30 4.66 -17.24
C ASP A 149 10.22 4.92 -16.18
N SER A 150 9.24 4.01 -16.11
CA SER A 150 8.17 4.07 -15.12
C SER A 150 8.70 3.82 -13.71
N ALA A 151 9.68 2.92 -13.55
CA ALA A 151 10.38 2.70 -12.28
C ALA A 151 11.17 3.94 -11.84
N ILE A 152 11.89 4.61 -12.75
CA ILE A 152 12.59 5.88 -12.45
C ILE A 152 11.62 6.93 -11.93
N ALA A 153 10.46 7.10 -12.57
CA ALA A 153 9.45 8.06 -12.12
C ALA A 153 8.96 7.77 -10.70
N ASP A 154 8.66 6.50 -10.39
CA ASP A 154 8.26 6.06 -9.06
C ASP A 154 9.36 6.29 -8.01
N LEU A 155 10.63 6.01 -8.34
CA LEU A 155 11.77 6.23 -7.45
C LEU A 155 12.02 7.71 -7.18
N VAL A 156 11.89 8.57 -8.21
CA VAL A 156 12.02 10.03 -8.06
C VAL A 156 10.91 10.60 -7.18
N GLU A 157 9.69 10.07 -7.26
CA GLU A 157 8.62 10.46 -6.32
C GLU A 157 8.88 9.89 -4.92
N SER A 158 9.37 8.65 -4.82
CA SER A 158 9.73 8.03 -3.55
C SER A 158 10.78 8.84 -2.77
N VAL A 159 11.87 9.27 -3.41
CA VAL A 159 12.90 10.10 -2.74
C VAL A 159 12.40 11.46 -2.27
N LYS A 160 11.38 12.04 -2.94
CA LYS A 160 10.74 13.29 -2.50
C LYS A 160 9.90 13.10 -1.24
N LEU A 161 9.30 11.92 -1.10
CA LEU A 161 8.48 11.57 0.06
C LEU A 161 9.32 11.06 1.22
N ARG A 162 10.41 10.35 0.92
CA ARG A 162 11.34 9.77 1.88
C ARG A 162 12.77 9.75 1.33
N SER A 163 13.60 10.65 1.84
CA SER A 163 15.00 10.84 1.40
C SER A 163 16.04 10.11 2.26
N ASP A 164 15.63 9.38 3.29
CA ASP A 164 16.53 8.69 4.24
C ASP A 164 16.72 7.20 3.92
N ASN A 165 16.12 6.70 2.84
CA ASN A 165 16.32 5.33 2.39
C ASN A 165 17.37 5.24 1.28
N ALA A 166 18.60 4.88 1.66
CA ALA A 166 19.73 4.69 0.74
C ALA A 166 19.42 3.71 -0.40
N ARG A 167 18.61 2.68 -0.14
CA ARG A 167 18.26 1.66 -1.13
C ARG A 167 17.50 2.24 -2.32
N VAL A 168 16.64 3.24 -2.10
CA VAL A 168 15.89 3.91 -3.19
C VAL A 168 16.88 4.56 -4.17
N TYR A 169 17.91 5.23 -3.65
CA TYR A 169 18.95 5.87 -4.46
C TYR A 169 19.80 4.86 -5.24
N GLY A 170 20.16 3.71 -4.64
CA GLY A 170 20.91 2.71 -5.40
C GLY A 170 20.09 2.03 -6.49
N VAL A 171 18.81 1.74 -6.23
CA VAL A 171 17.90 1.21 -7.26
C VAL A 171 17.66 2.23 -8.37
N LEU A 172 17.65 3.53 -8.05
CA LEU A 172 17.62 4.61 -9.04
C LEU A 172 18.91 4.65 -9.86
N GLY A 173 20.07 4.43 -9.24
CA GLY A 173 21.36 4.26 -9.91
C GLY A 173 21.34 3.10 -10.91
N GLU A 174 20.86 1.92 -10.48
CA GLU A 174 20.73 0.74 -11.34
C GLU A 174 19.81 0.99 -12.55
N CYS A 175 18.70 1.70 -12.33
CA CYS A 175 17.81 2.15 -13.40
C CYS A 175 18.55 3.02 -14.43
N TYR A 176 19.30 4.02 -13.96
CA TYR A 176 20.05 4.90 -14.84
C TYR A 176 21.17 4.18 -15.61
N GLU A 177 21.86 3.23 -14.97
CA GLU A 177 22.83 2.38 -15.66
C GLU A 177 22.20 1.55 -16.77
N LYS A 178 21.02 0.94 -16.52
CA LYS A 178 20.27 0.19 -17.54
C LYS A 178 19.88 1.07 -18.73
N LYS A 179 19.71 2.37 -18.52
CA LYS A 179 19.45 3.37 -19.56
C LYS A 179 20.71 3.93 -20.24
N GLY A 180 21.91 3.56 -19.76
CA GLY A 180 23.18 4.16 -20.22
C GLY A 180 23.41 5.58 -19.73
N LEU A 181 22.64 6.06 -18.75
CA LEU A 181 22.75 7.39 -18.15
C LEU A 181 23.77 7.36 -17.01
N VAL A 182 25.05 7.29 -17.37
CA VAL A 182 26.16 7.02 -16.43
C VAL A 182 26.32 8.12 -15.38
N GLU A 183 26.17 9.39 -15.77
CA GLU A 183 26.37 10.53 -14.85
C GLU A 183 25.23 10.65 -13.83
N GLU A 184 23.99 10.39 -14.25
CA GLU A 184 22.84 10.29 -13.37
C GLU A 184 22.95 9.10 -12.42
N ALA A 185 23.46 7.96 -12.91
CA ALA A 185 23.71 6.79 -12.07
C ALA A 185 24.74 7.09 -10.98
N LYS A 186 25.86 7.73 -11.33
CA LYS A 186 26.88 8.15 -10.33
C LYS A 186 26.27 9.04 -9.26
N LYS A 187 25.54 10.09 -9.64
CA LYS A 187 24.87 10.98 -8.67
C LYS A 187 23.93 10.22 -7.75
N ALA A 188 23.15 9.28 -8.28
CA ALA A 188 22.25 8.48 -7.47
C ALA A 188 23.03 7.59 -6.47
N TYR A 189 24.12 6.95 -6.88
CA TYR A 189 24.94 6.16 -5.97
C TYR A 189 25.71 7.01 -4.95
N GLU A 190 26.16 8.21 -5.31
CA GLU A 190 26.77 9.18 -4.37
C GLU A 190 25.77 9.57 -3.27
N GLU A 191 24.53 9.85 -3.66
CA GLU A 191 23.43 10.12 -2.73
C GLU A 191 23.16 8.92 -1.81
N ALA A 192 23.20 7.71 -2.36
CA ALA A 192 23.04 6.50 -1.57
C ALA A 192 24.16 6.33 -0.51
N VAL A 193 25.42 6.60 -0.89
CA VAL A 193 26.57 6.60 0.04
C VAL A 193 26.47 7.75 1.03
N ARG A 194 25.92 8.90 0.67
CA ARG A 194 25.69 10.01 1.60
C ARG A 194 24.70 9.63 2.71
N VAL A 195 23.62 8.94 2.34
CA VAL A 195 22.59 8.46 3.28
C VAL A 195 23.12 7.30 4.13
N GLU A 196 23.76 6.30 3.50
CA GLU A 196 24.37 5.17 4.19
C GLU A 196 25.84 4.97 3.75
N PRO A 197 26.80 5.60 4.45
CA PRO A 197 28.22 5.56 4.05
C PRO A 197 28.85 4.17 4.02
N LYS A 198 28.25 3.21 4.72
CA LYS A 198 28.73 1.82 4.78
C LYS A 198 28.12 0.92 3.71
N TRP A 199 27.18 1.42 2.92
CA TRP A 199 26.51 0.60 1.92
C TRP A 199 27.48 0.16 0.82
N LYS A 200 27.82 -1.13 0.82
CA LYS A 200 28.86 -1.70 -0.03
C LYS A 200 28.49 -1.64 -1.52
N VAL A 201 27.24 -1.95 -1.84
CA VAL A 201 26.73 -2.00 -3.23
C VAL A 201 26.90 -0.66 -3.94
N ALA A 202 26.53 0.45 -3.30
CA ALA A 202 26.65 1.77 -3.91
C ALA A 202 28.12 2.20 -4.11
N ARG A 203 29.01 1.86 -3.17
CA ARG A 203 30.45 2.15 -3.32
C ARG A 203 31.09 1.36 -4.46
N GLU A 204 30.79 0.07 -4.55
CA GLU A 204 31.27 -0.78 -5.65
C GLU A 204 30.74 -0.28 -7.00
N ALA A 205 29.49 0.18 -7.06
CA ALA A 205 28.93 0.78 -8.25
C ALA A 205 29.66 2.07 -8.66
N LEU A 206 30.00 2.95 -7.71
CA LEU A 206 30.78 4.17 -7.97
C LEU A 206 32.20 3.87 -8.47
N GLU A 207 32.90 2.91 -7.86
CA GLU A 207 34.23 2.49 -8.31
C GLU A 207 34.19 1.95 -9.74
N ARG A 208 33.18 1.12 -10.04
CA ARG A 208 32.95 0.59 -11.39
C ARG A 208 32.63 1.68 -12.40
N LEU A 209 31.81 2.66 -12.07
CA LEU A 209 31.46 3.76 -12.98
C LEU A 209 32.57 4.83 -13.10
N GLY A 210 33.42 4.97 -12.09
CA GLY A 210 34.58 5.86 -12.10
C GLY A 210 35.75 5.32 -12.94
N SER A 211 35.95 3.99 -12.96
CA SER A 211 36.99 3.33 -13.75
C SER A 211 36.69 3.26 -15.26
N VAL A 212 35.42 3.32 -15.66
CA VAL A 212 35.00 3.29 -17.08
C VAL A 212 35.19 4.63 -17.80
N ALA A 213 35.42 5.72 -17.06
CA ALA A 213 35.52 7.08 -17.61
C ALA A 213 36.97 7.61 -17.78
N ASN A 214 37.99 6.81 -17.43
CA ASN A 214 39.42 7.09 -17.64
C ASN A 214 39.98 6.20 -18.75
#